data_AF-A0A8S4GI76-F1
#
_entry.id   AF-A0A8S4GI76-F1
#
_cell.length_a   1.000
_cell.length_b   1.000
_cell.length_c   1.000
_cell.angle_alpha   90.00
_cell.angle_beta   90.00
_cell.angle_gamma   90.00
#
_symmetry.space_group_name_H-M   'P 1'
#
loop_
_entity.id
_entity.type
_entity.pdbx_description
1 polymer ?
#
loop_
_entity_poly.entity_id
_entity_poly.type
_entity_poly.pdbx_seq_one_letter_code
_entity_poly.pdbx_strand_id
1 'polypeptide(L)'
;MASRCHSTAPARAADFDELNDSLASGLVKKFVDERKERTSKLTPQDALSTLADTRLALTQVVKVASTDKTDDTRRVAEKYYPRWAKAVRGVGDASIFLAETYSLSKLSDRYGGDQEGGGLKEGTSFTQRSELDEMLYAMGKVITLSGRTIREEARWDPSIAQAAIERLDKFVDSIPKE
;
A
#
# COMPACT_ATOMS: atom_id res chain seq x y z
N MET A 1 -23.49 45.42 -47.14
CA MET A 1 -23.93 44.02 -47.10
C MET A 1 -22.87 43.19 -46.39
N ALA A 2 -23.29 42.50 -45.31
CA ALA A 2 -22.68 41.39 -44.53
C ALA A 2 -21.21 41.53 -44.04
N SER A 3 -20.97 41.89 -42.78
CA SER A 3 -20.84 41.02 -41.57
C SER A 3 -19.67 40.03 -41.59
N ARG A 4 -18.60 40.37 -40.85
CA ARG A 4 -17.51 39.45 -40.44
C ARG A 4 -17.93 38.77 -39.13
N CYS A 5 -18.08 37.45 -39.14
CA CYS A 5 -18.21 36.65 -37.92
C CYS A 5 -16.81 36.35 -37.37
N HIS A 6 -16.43 36.99 -36.27
CA HIS A 6 -15.36 36.49 -35.41
C HIS A 6 -15.94 35.43 -34.47
N SER A 7 -15.50 34.18 -34.64
CA SER A 7 -15.67 33.11 -33.66
C SER A 7 -14.52 33.22 -32.65
N THR A 8 -14.79 33.83 -31.50
CA THR A 8 -13.96 33.68 -30.30
C THR A 8 -14.49 32.49 -29.51
N ALA A 9 -13.74 31.38 -29.52
CA ALA A 9 -13.97 30.26 -28.61
C ALA A 9 -13.66 30.68 -27.16
N PRO A 10 -14.40 30.17 -26.15
CA PRO A 10 -14.30 30.66 -24.78
C PRO A 10 -13.07 30.11 -24.04
N ALA A 11 -12.38 31.04 -23.37
CA ALA A 11 -11.34 30.79 -22.37
C ALA A 11 -11.94 30.10 -21.12
N ARG A 12 -12.08 28.77 -21.15
CA ARG A 12 -12.72 28.01 -20.05
C ARG A 12 -12.09 26.66 -19.72
N ALA A 13 -10.83 26.45 -20.12
CA ALA A 13 -10.11 25.20 -19.84
C ALA A 13 -8.99 25.35 -18.78
N ALA A 14 -8.46 26.56 -18.55
CA ALA A 14 -7.33 26.76 -17.64
C ALA A 14 -7.74 26.77 -16.15
N ASP A 15 -8.96 27.20 -15.82
CA ASP A 15 -9.39 27.35 -14.41
C ASP A 15 -9.70 26.00 -13.73
N PHE A 16 -9.98 24.95 -14.50
CA PHE A 16 -10.39 23.66 -13.94
C PHE A 16 -9.20 22.83 -13.43
N ASP A 17 -8.05 22.92 -14.10
CA ASP A 17 -6.83 22.20 -13.69
C ASP A 17 -6.22 22.81 -12.42
N GLU A 18 -6.18 24.14 -12.29
CA GLU A 18 -5.70 24.81 -11.05
C GLU A 18 -6.61 24.52 -9.84
N LEU A 19 -7.93 24.46 -10.04
CA LEU A 19 -8.88 24.08 -8.99
C LEU A 19 -8.73 22.61 -8.59
N ASN A 20 -8.44 21.73 -9.56
CA ASN A 20 -8.24 20.30 -9.31
C ASN A 20 -6.91 20.04 -8.57
N ASP A 21 -5.84 20.76 -8.92
CA ASP A 21 -4.55 20.69 -8.23
C ASP A 21 -4.63 21.25 -6.80
N SER A 22 -5.39 22.33 -6.59
CA SER A 22 -5.62 22.90 -5.26
C SER A 22 -6.44 21.96 -4.36
N LEU A 23 -7.49 21.33 -4.88
CA LEU A 23 -8.29 20.34 -4.16
C LEU A 23 -7.52 19.05 -3.90
N ALA A 24 -6.74 18.57 -4.87
CA ALA A 24 -5.85 17.43 -4.70
C ALA A 24 -4.78 17.71 -3.63
N SER A 25 -4.17 18.91 -3.65
CA SER A 25 -3.18 19.34 -2.66
C SER A 25 -3.78 19.42 -1.24
N GLY A 26 -4.99 19.97 -1.09
CA GLY A 26 -5.69 20.04 0.19
C GLY A 26 -6.07 18.67 0.76
N LEU A 27 -6.57 17.76 -0.09
CA LEU A 27 -6.90 16.39 0.31
C LEU A 27 -5.64 15.60 0.66
N VAL A 28 -4.61 15.64 -0.17
CA VAL A 28 -3.32 14.97 0.08
C VAL A 28 -2.71 15.49 1.38
N LYS A 29 -2.72 16.79 1.62
CA LYS A 29 -2.23 17.39 2.87
C LYS A 29 -3.00 16.86 4.08
N LYS A 30 -4.33 16.84 4.02
CA LYS A 30 -5.16 16.28 5.09
C LYS A 30 -4.85 14.79 5.35
N PHE A 31 -4.70 14.00 4.29
CA PHE A 31 -4.32 12.58 4.42
C PHE A 31 -2.93 12.41 5.03
N VAL A 32 -1.96 13.24 4.63
CA VAL A 32 -0.60 13.24 5.19
C VAL A 32 -0.61 13.63 6.66
N ASP A 33 -1.37 14.66 7.03
CA ASP A 33 -1.48 15.15 8.41
C ASP A 33 -2.19 14.11 9.32
N GLU A 34 -3.32 13.54 8.87
CA GLU A 34 -3.99 12.44 9.58
C GLU A 34 -3.12 11.18 9.70
N ARG A 35 -2.22 10.96 8.74
CA ARG A 35 -1.26 9.85 8.80
C ARG A 35 -0.15 10.14 9.80
N LYS A 36 0.41 11.36 9.79
CA LYS A 36 1.39 11.82 10.79
C LYS A 36 0.85 11.72 12.21
N GLU A 37 -0.42 12.06 12.43
CA GLU A 37 -1.05 11.93 13.75
C GLU A 37 -1.21 10.46 14.18
N ARG A 38 -1.46 9.55 13.24
CA ARG A 38 -1.51 8.11 13.51
C ARG A 38 -0.13 7.53 13.79
N THR A 39 0.90 7.94 13.04
CA THR A 39 2.28 7.46 13.20
C THR A 39 3.01 8.10 14.37
N SER A 40 2.62 9.30 14.82
CA SER A 40 3.26 9.98 15.96
C SER A 40 3.07 9.27 17.30
N LYS A 41 2.08 8.36 17.39
CA LYS A 41 1.81 7.54 18.57
C LYS A 41 2.38 6.12 18.48
N LEU A 42 2.95 5.74 17.32
CA LEU A 42 3.54 4.42 17.13
C LEU A 42 4.94 4.39 17.73
N THR A 43 5.22 3.40 18.57
CA THR A 43 6.59 3.05 18.95
C THR A 43 7.15 1.99 17.99
N PRO A 44 8.49 1.83 17.89
CA PRO A 44 9.08 0.72 17.12
C PRO A 44 8.57 -0.64 17.59
N GLN A 45 8.35 -0.81 18.90
CA GLN A 45 7.82 -2.04 19.46
C GLN A 45 6.38 -2.32 19.01
N ASP A 46 5.52 -1.29 18.99
CA ASP A 46 4.14 -1.42 18.49
C ASP A 46 4.11 -1.75 17.00
N ALA A 47 5.01 -1.14 16.23
CA ALA A 47 5.14 -1.41 14.81
C ALA A 47 5.59 -2.86 14.55
N LEU A 48 6.60 -3.35 15.27
CA LEU A 48 7.05 -4.74 15.20
C LEU A 48 5.94 -5.72 15.65
N SER A 49 5.20 -5.40 16.71
CA SER A 49 4.03 -6.18 17.14
C SER A 49 2.96 -6.25 16.05
N THR A 50 2.74 -5.16 15.32
CA THR A 50 1.78 -5.11 14.19
C THR A 50 2.21 -6.01 13.04
N LEU A 51 3.51 -6.08 12.75
CA LEU A 51 4.07 -7.00 11.75
C LEU A 51 3.90 -8.47 12.21
N ALA A 52 4.18 -8.78 13.48
CA ALA A 52 3.99 -10.12 14.04
C ALA A 52 2.52 -10.58 14.01
N ASP A 53 1.59 -9.70 14.39
CA ASP A 53 0.15 -9.97 14.31
C ASP A 53 -0.30 -10.23 12.86
N THR A 54 0.29 -9.51 11.90
CA THR A 54 0.01 -9.72 10.49
C THR A 54 0.53 -11.07 10.01
N ARG A 55 1.76 -11.43 10.39
CA ARG A 55 2.32 -12.75 10.09
C ARG A 55 1.42 -13.87 10.61
N LEU A 56 0.93 -13.73 11.84
CA LEU A 56 -0.02 -14.68 12.43
C LEU A 56 -1.32 -14.73 11.63
N ALA A 57 -1.90 -13.57 11.26
CA ALA A 57 -3.12 -13.50 10.47
C ALA A 57 -2.95 -14.17 9.09
N LEU A 58 -1.84 -13.92 8.39
CA LEU A 58 -1.53 -14.57 7.11
C LEU A 58 -1.37 -16.08 7.27
N THR A 59 -0.73 -16.54 8.36
CA THR A 59 -0.62 -17.97 8.65
C THR A 59 -2.00 -18.62 8.83
N GLN A 60 -2.95 -17.93 9.44
CA GLN A 60 -4.33 -18.43 9.53
C GLN A 60 -5.01 -18.46 8.16
N VAL A 61 -4.79 -17.44 7.31
CA VAL A 61 -5.30 -17.44 5.93
C VAL A 61 -4.77 -18.64 5.15
N VAL A 62 -3.46 -18.93 5.21
CA VAL A 62 -2.85 -20.11 4.58
C VAL A 62 -3.51 -21.40 5.06
N LYS A 63 -3.70 -21.55 6.38
CA LYS A 63 -4.35 -22.74 6.95
C LYS A 63 -5.76 -22.92 6.41
N VAL A 64 -6.59 -21.88 6.44
CA VAL A 64 -7.98 -21.95 5.95
C VAL A 64 -8.07 -22.18 4.45
N ALA A 65 -7.20 -21.53 3.67
CA ALA A 65 -7.14 -21.72 2.22
C ALA A 65 -6.74 -23.15 1.85
N SER A 66 -5.89 -23.79 2.67
CA SER A 66 -5.44 -25.17 2.51
C SER A 66 -6.45 -26.22 2.99
N THR A 67 -7.45 -25.83 3.79
CA THR A 67 -8.54 -26.73 4.20
C THR A 67 -9.50 -26.98 3.03
N ASP A 68 -10.06 -28.19 2.93
CA ASP A 68 -11.06 -28.52 1.90
C ASP A 68 -12.26 -27.55 1.94
N LYS A 69 -12.79 -27.20 0.76
CA LYS A 69 -13.95 -26.31 0.61
C LYS A 69 -15.22 -26.86 1.24
N THR A 70 -15.31 -28.19 1.35
CA THR A 70 -16.47 -28.90 1.88
C THR A 70 -16.46 -29.05 3.40
N ASP A 71 -15.33 -28.75 4.05
CA ASP A 71 -15.18 -28.83 5.51
C ASP A 71 -15.91 -27.67 6.20
N ASP A 72 -16.79 -27.99 7.14
CA ASP A 72 -17.53 -26.99 7.92
C ASP A 72 -16.61 -26.15 8.81
N THR A 73 -15.45 -26.67 9.22
CA THR A 73 -14.45 -25.91 9.98
C THR A 73 -13.89 -24.75 9.16
N ARG A 74 -13.73 -24.93 7.84
CA ARG A 74 -13.34 -23.86 6.92
C ARG A 74 -14.37 -22.74 6.95
N ARG A 75 -15.66 -23.06 6.76
CA ARG A 75 -16.75 -22.06 6.76
C ARG A 75 -16.82 -21.24 8.04
N VAL A 76 -16.56 -21.85 9.18
CA VAL A 76 -16.48 -21.14 10.47
C VAL A 76 -15.26 -20.21 10.48
N ALA A 77 -14.11 -20.68 10.01
CA ALA A 77 -12.88 -19.90 9.96
C ALA A 77 -12.97 -18.71 8.98
N GLU A 78 -13.67 -18.84 7.86
CA GLU A 78 -13.86 -17.75 6.88
C GLU A 78 -14.57 -16.52 7.47
N LYS A 79 -15.36 -16.70 8.54
CA LYS A 79 -15.98 -15.58 9.27
C LYS A 79 -14.94 -14.63 9.90
N TYR A 80 -13.71 -15.09 10.10
CA TYR A 80 -12.62 -14.30 10.66
C TYR A 80 -11.81 -13.53 9.60
N TYR A 81 -12.07 -13.71 8.29
CA TYR A 81 -11.38 -12.97 7.23
C TYR A 81 -11.38 -11.45 7.42
N PRO A 82 -12.47 -10.79 7.85
CA PRO A 82 -12.44 -9.34 8.10
C PRO A 82 -11.48 -8.94 9.23
N ARG A 83 -11.36 -9.78 10.27
CA ARG A 83 -10.42 -9.54 11.37
C ARG A 83 -8.97 -9.70 10.90
N TRP A 84 -8.67 -10.73 10.12
CA TRP A 84 -7.33 -10.93 9.56
C TRP A 84 -6.95 -9.85 8.55
N ALA A 85 -7.89 -9.41 7.71
CA ALA A 85 -7.68 -8.30 6.79
C ALA A 85 -7.37 -6.98 7.53
N LYS A 86 -8.01 -6.74 8.68
CA LYS A 86 -7.68 -5.58 9.53
C LYS A 86 -6.22 -5.60 10.00
N ALA A 87 -5.71 -6.76 10.41
CA ALA A 87 -4.31 -6.92 10.80
C ALA A 87 -3.39 -6.62 9.61
N VAL A 88 -3.64 -7.27 8.46
CA VAL A 88 -2.83 -7.09 7.24
C VAL A 88 -2.83 -5.63 6.76
N ARG A 89 -3.95 -4.92 6.87
CA ARG A 89 -4.04 -3.48 6.55
C ARG A 89 -3.13 -2.64 7.44
N GLY A 90 -2.95 -3.03 8.70
CA GLY A 90 -2.11 -2.32 9.68
C GLY A 90 -0.62 -2.30 9.31
N VAL A 91 -0.15 -3.27 8.50
CA VAL A 91 1.25 -3.31 8.03
C VAL A 91 1.63 -2.04 7.30
N GLY A 92 0.74 -1.44 6.52
CA GLY A 92 1.07 -0.27 5.70
C GLY A 92 1.66 0.88 6.52
N ASP A 93 1.03 1.21 7.65
CA ASP A 93 1.50 2.30 8.51
C ASP A 93 2.70 1.87 9.37
N ALA A 94 2.69 0.66 9.92
CA ALA A 94 3.77 0.14 10.75
C ALA A 94 5.09 -0.01 9.98
N SER A 95 5.03 -0.54 8.76
CA SER A 95 6.22 -0.75 7.92
C SER A 95 6.83 0.55 7.42
N ILE A 96 6.01 1.54 7.05
CA ILE A 96 6.50 2.87 6.66
C ILE A 96 7.16 3.55 7.85
N PHE A 97 6.56 3.50 9.04
CA PHE A 97 7.15 4.03 10.26
C PHE A 97 8.53 3.40 10.56
N LEU A 98 8.64 2.08 10.47
CA LEU A 98 9.92 1.38 10.68
C LEU A 98 10.95 1.73 9.59
N ALA A 99 10.52 1.80 8.33
CA ALA A 99 11.40 2.17 7.23
C ALA A 99 11.92 3.61 7.32
N GLU A 100 11.14 4.52 7.91
CA GLU A 100 11.56 5.89 8.26
C GLU A 100 12.53 5.89 9.45
N THR A 101 12.16 5.20 10.52
CA THR A 101 12.92 5.15 11.77
C THR A 101 14.33 4.62 11.56
N TYR A 102 14.47 3.55 10.79
CA TYR A 102 15.75 2.87 10.54
C TYR A 102 16.41 3.29 9.22
N SER A 103 15.88 4.31 8.52
CA SER A 103 16.39 4.77 7.21
C SER A 103 16.54 3.64 6.18
N LEU A 104 15.68 2.62 6.26
CA LEU A 104 15.69 1.45 5.36
C LEU A 104 15.17 1.77 3.96
N SER A 105 14.63 2.96 3.80
CA SER A 105 14.24 3.50 2.50
C SER A 105 15.26 4.55 2.08
N LYS A 106 16.08 4.24 1.07
CA LYS A 106 16.78 5.29 0.33
C LYS A 106 15.71 6.11 -0.38
N LEU A 107 15.58 7.36 0.02
CA LEU A 107 14.54 8.28 -0.46
C LEU A 107 14.54 8.49 -1.99
N SER A 108 15.61 8.13 -2.71
CA SER A 108 15.66 8.16 -4.19
C SER A 108 14.59 7.28 -4.85
N ASP A 109 14.06 6.27 -4.14
CA ASP A 109 13.00 5.38 -4.64
C ASP A 109 11.59 5.79 -4.17
N ARG A 110 11.46 6.73 -3.21
CA ARG A 110 10.13 7.13 -2.68
C ARG A 110 9.29 7.92 -3.67
N TYR A 111 9.91 8.58 -4.63
CA TYR A 111 9.27 9.29 -5.72
C TYR A 111 10.25 9.23 -6.89
N GLY A 112 10.05 8.34 -7.86
CA GLY A 112 10.84 8.36 -9.09
C GLY A 112 10.70 9.73 -9.75
N GLY A 113 11.71 10.58 -9.57
CA GLY A 113 11.67 11.97 -9.99
C GLY A 113 12.81 12.78 -9.39
N ASP A 114 14.04 12.55 -9.87
CA ASP A 114 14.92 13.69 -10.10
C ASP A 114 14.29 14.50 -11.25
N GLN A 115 13.33 15.36 -10.93
CA GLN A 115 12.91 16.46 -11.80
C GLN A 115 13.72 17.70 -11.44
N GLU A 116 15.03 17.62 -11.63
CA GLU A 116 15.78 18.80 -12.08
C GLU A 116 16.10 18.60 -13.56
N GLY A 117 15.23 19.14 -14.41
CA GLY A 117 15.44 19.21 -15.86
C GLY A 117 14.69 18.14 -16.64
N GLY A 118 13.68 18.58 -17.38
CA GLY A 118 12.85 17.73 -18.23
C GLY A 118 13.66 16.76 -19.10
N GLY A 119 13.28 15.49 -19.03
CA GLY A 119 13.84 14.42 -19.84
C GLY A 119 13.69 13.09 -19.13
N LEU A 120 12.63 12.34 -19.46
CA LEU A 120 12.61 10.90 -19.23
C LEU A 120 13.84 10.32 -19.91
N LYS A 121 14.88 9.97 -19.14
CA LYS A 121 16.00 9.20 -19.66
C LYS A 121 15.47 7.79 -19.93
N GLU A 122 15.24 7.47 -21.20
CA GLU A 122 15.19 6.09 -21.65
C GLU A 122 16.46 5.38 -21.15
N GLY A 123 16.32 4.48 -20.18
CA GLY A 123 17.43 3.67 -19.66
C GLY A 123 17.59 3.61 -18.15
N THR A 124 16.84 4.37 -17.33
CA THR A 124 16.72 4.04 -15.91
C THR A 124 15.79 2.84 -15.76
N SER A 125 16.40 1.67 -15.70
CA SER A 125 15.70 0.42 -15.49
C SER A 125 14.93 0.48 -14.16
N PHE A 126 13.63 0.20 -14.23
CA PHE A 126 12.66 0.08 -13.11
C PHE A 126 13.00 -1.05 -12.11
N THR A 127 14.27 -1.37 -11.89
CA THR A 127 14.66 -2.79 -11.74
C THR A 127 14.83 -3.34 -10.34
N GLN A 128 14.69 -2.57 -9.25
CA GLN A 128 14.58 -3.18 -7.92
C GLN A 128 13.51 -2.45 -7.11
N ARG A 129 12.38 -3.12 -6.90
CA ARG A 129 11.43 -2.71 -5.87
C ARG A 129 12.14 -2.86 -4.52
N SER A 130 12.02 -1.85 -3.66
CA SER A 130 12.53 -1.98 -2.29
C SER A 130 11.85 -3.16 -1.58
N GLU A 131 12.49 -3.78 -0.59
CA GLU A 131 11.86 -4.86 0.20
C GLU A 131 10.52 -4.41 0.82
N LEU A 132 10.41 -3.12 1.17
CA LEU A 132 9.17 -2.48 1.59
C LEU A 132 8.10 -2.54 0.48
N ASP A 133 8.43 -2.12 -0.74
CA ASP A 133 7.48 -2.13 -1.87
C ASP A 133 7.07 -3.53 -2.27
N GLU A 134 8.01 -4.49 -2.26
CA GLU A 134 7.70 -5.89 -2.54
C GLU A 134 6.77 -6.50 -1.50
N MET A 135 6.99 -6.19 -0.22
CA MET A 135 6.10 -6.58 0.87
C MET A 135 4.71 -5.94 0.71
N LEU A 136 4.62 -4.61 0.54
CA LEU A 136 3.34 -3.92 0.40
C LEU A 136 2.56 -4.40 -0.83
N TYR A 137 3.26 -4.66 -1.93
CA TYR A 137 2.68 -5.26 -3.13
C TYR A 137 2.13 -6.66 -2.88
N ALA A 138 2.87 -7.51 -2.16
CA ALA A 138 2.41 -8.85 -1.78
C ALA A 138 1.18 -8.79 -0.87
N MET A 139 1.17 -7.89 0.14
CA MET A 139 -0.01 -7.67 1.00
C MET A 139 -1.23 -7.22 0.19
N GLY A 140 -1.03 -6.35 -0.81
CA GLY A 140 -2.09 -5.88 -1.71
C GLY A 140 -2.74 -7.00 -2.55
N LYS A 141 -2.06 -8.13 -2.75
CA LYS A 141 -2.61 -9.35 -3.37
C LYS A 141 -3.42 -10.21 -2.39
N VAL A 142 -3.26 -10.00 -1.08
CA VAL A 142 -4.00 -10.74 -0.05
C VAL A 142 -5.28 -10.01 0.34
N ILE A 143 -5.26 -8.68 0.47
CA ILE A 143 -6.44 -7.90 0.90
C ILE A 143 -7.17 -7.21 -0.25
N THR A 144 -8.48 -7.05 -0.12
CA THR A 144 -9.28 -6.28 -1.08
C THR A 144 -8.85 -4.82 -1.10
N LEU A 145 -9.22 -4.07 -2.16
CA LEU A 145 -8.93 -2.63 -2.26
C LEU A 145 -9.48 -1.83 -1.07
N SER A 146 -10.62 -2.26 -0.50
CA SER A 146 -11.18 -1.63 0.71
C SER A 146 -10.44 -1.99 2.01
N GLY A 147 -9.56 -3.00 1.97
CA GLY A 147 -8.86 -3.55 3.13
C GLY A 147 -9.77 -4.17 4.18
N ARG A 148 -11.04 -4.45 3.83
CA ARG A 148 -12.06 -4.96 4.78
C ARG A 148 -12.12 -6.48 4.84
N THR A 149 -11.56 -7.19 3.86
CA THR A 149 -11.56 -8.65 3.80
C THR A 149 -10.40 -9.18 2.96
N ILE A 150 -10.20 -10.49 2.97
CA ILE A 150 -9.21 -11.21 2.16
C ILE A 150 -9.76 -11.36 0.73
N ARG A 151 -8.91 -11.18 -0.27
CA ARG A 151 -9.20 -11.39 -1.69
C ARG A 151 -9.61 -12.83 -1.97
N GLU A 152 -10.49 -13.00 -2.96
CA GLU A 152 -10.98 -14.33 -3.31
C GLU A 152 -9.83 -15.26 -3.74
N GLU A 153 -8.89 -14.74 -4.53
CA GLU A 153 -7.71 -15.45 -5.00
C GLU A 153 -6.90 -16.01 -3.82
N ALA A 154 -6.65 -15.20 -2.79
CA ALA A 154 -5.91 -15.60 -1.60
C ALA A 154 -6.69 -16.55 -0.66
N ARG A 155 -8.01 -16.68 -0.81
CA ARG A 155 -8.82 -17.67 -0.09
C ARG A 155 -8.76 -19.04 -0.75
N TRP A 156 -8.50 -19.09 -2.05
CA TRP A 156 -8.45 -20.33 -2.82
C TRP A 156 -7.04 -20.84 -3.02
N ASP A 157 -6.06 -19.95 -3.10
CA ASP A 157 -4.66 -20.27 -3.30
C ASP A 157 -3.83 -19.87 -2.06
N PRO A 158 -3.41 -20.85 -1.23
CA PRO A 158 -2.58 -20.55 -0.06
C PRO A 158 -1.22 -19.97 -0.43
N SER A 159 -0.72 -20.17 -1.66
CA SER A 159 0.58 -19.65 -2.08
C SER A 159 0.64 -18.12 -2.10
N ILE A 160 -0.49 -17.44 -2.30
CA ILE A 160 -0.56 -15.98 -2.30
C ILE A 160 -0.29 -15.41 -0.91
N ALA A 161 -0.91 -16.00 0.12
CA ALA A 161 -0.67 -15.60 1.50
C ALA A 161 0.73 -16.04 1.98
N GLN A 162 1.21 -17.19 1.52
CA GLN A 162 2.57 -17.66 1.82
C GLN A 162 3.64 -16.73 1.25
N ALA A 163 3.49 -16.30 0.00
CA ALA A 163 4.40 -15.33 -0.62
C ALA A 163 4.41 -14.00 0.15
N ALA A 164 3.26 -13.55 0.67
CA ALA A 164 3.19 -12.35 1.52
C ALA A 164 3.94 -12.53 2.85
N ILE A 165 3.89 -13.71 3.47
CA ILE A 165 4.68 -14.04 4.67
C ILE A 165 6.19 -13.97 4.34
N GLU A 166 6.63 -14.55 3.23
CA GLU A 166 8.05 -14.52 2.86
C GLU A 166 8.57 -13.10 2.63
N ARG A 167 7.77 -12.23 2.02
CA ARG A 167 8.15 -10.82 1.85
C ARG A 167 8.15 -10.04 3.16
N LEU A 168 7.21 -10.33 4.05
CA LEU A 168 7.18 -9.76 5.38
C LEU A 168 8.43 -10.17 6.19
N ASP A 169 8.77 -11.46 6.18
CA ASP A 169 9.93 -11.99 6.91
C ASP A 169 11.22 -11.35 6.37
N LYS A 170 11.38 -11.21 5.04
CA LYS A 170 12.51 -10.48 4.44
C LYS A 170 12.59 -9.01 4.87
N PHE A 171 11.46 -8.30 4.88
CA PHE A 171 11.43 -6.92 5.35
C PHE A 171 11.82 -6.82 6.82
N VAL A 172 11.28 -7.70 7.69
CA VAL A 172 11.64 -7.73 9.11
C VAL A 172 13.13 -8.04 9.31
N ASP A 173 13.69 -8.96 8.54
CA ASP A 173 15.13 -9.28 8.60
C ASP A 173 16.03 -8.14 8.11
N SER A 174 15.51 -7.22 7.31
CA SER A 174 16.24 -6.00 6.91
C SER A 174 16.32 -4.95 8.03
N ILE A 175 15.50 -5.07 9.08
CA ILE A 175 15.51 -4.14 10.22
C ILE A 175 16.74 -4.43 11.09
N PRO A 176 17.55 -3.41 11.45
CA PRO A 176 18.68 -3.60 12.35
C PRO A 176 18.24 -4.23 13.67
N LYS A 177 18.88 -5.33 14.04
CA LYS A 177 18.68 -6.00 15.34
C LYS A 177 19.66 -5.36 16.32
N GLU A 178 19.14 -4.71 17.36
CA GLU A 178 19.96 -4.20 18.48
C GLU A 178 20.69 -5.32 19.22
#